data_AF-A0A7J8GS23-F1
#
_entry.id   AF-A0A7J8GS23-F1
#
_cell.length_a   1.000
_cell.length_b   1.000
_cell.length_c   1.000
_cell.angle_alpha   90.00
_cell.angle_beta   90.00
_cell.angle_gamma   90.00
#
_symmetry.space_group_name_H-M   'P 1'
#
loop_
_entity.id
_entity.type
_entity.pdbx_description
1 polymer ?
#
loop_
_entity_poly.entity_id
_entity_poly.type
_entity_poly.pdbx_seq_one_letter_code
_entity_poly.pdbx_strand_id
1 'polypeptide(L)' 'MASKMWVFSNLRCGTRAQPCEESSNQTIHKLGLTYNTTCCSEDNCNSPAPRPTPGLALVLLTSLAGLGLWLLQ' A
#
# COMPACT_ATOMS: atom_id res chain seq x y z
N MET A 1 15.17 13.35 8.37
CA MET A 1 14.55 12.03 8.60
C MET A 1 13.24 11.95 7.84
N ALA A 2 13.13 11.09 6.82
CA ALA A 2 11.82 10.73 6.29
C ALA A 2 11.18 9.77 7.29
N SER A 3 10.14 10.22 7.98
CA SER A 3 9.32 9.37 8.84
C SER A 3 8.80 8.22 7.99
N LYS A 4 9.37 7.02 8.15
CA LYS A 4 8.75 5.78 7.67
C LYS A 4 7.46 5.62 8.48
N MET A 5 6.38 6.24 8.02
CA MET A 5 5.04 5.87 8.40
C MET A 5 4.87 4.43 7.94
N TRP A 6 5.06 3.48 8.83
CA TRP A 6 4.68 2.12 8.56
C TRP A 6 3.15 2.11 8.53
N VAL A 7 2.58 2.29 7.34
CA VAL A 7 1.15 2.10 7.12
C VAL A 7 0.89 0.59 7.18
N PHE A 8 0.85 0.06 8.40
CA PHE A 8 0.41 -1.31 8.65
C PHE A 8 -1.12 -1.32 8.60
N SER A 9 -1.69 -1.52 7.42
CA SER A 9 -3.12 -1.76 7.25
C SER A 9 -3.39 -3.26 7.39
N ASN A 10 -4.13 -3.67 8.43
CA ASN A 10 -4.62 -5.04 8.53
C ASN A 10 -5.89 -5.17 7.67
N LEU A 11 -5.72 -5.47 6.39
CA LEU A 11 -6.80 -5.59 5.42
C LEU A 11 -7.44 -6.98 5.55
N ARG A 12 -8.69 -7.03 5.98
CA ARG A 12 -9.47 -8.27 6.13
C ARG A 12 -10.96 -8.02 5.91
N CYS A 13 -11.70 -9.08 5.61
CA CYS A 13 -13.16 -9.05 5.64
C CYS A 13 -13.67 -9.20 7.07
N GLY A 14 -14.83 -8.60 7.35
CA GLY A 14 -15.59 -8.91 8.56
C GLY A 14 -16.16 -10.33 8.52
N THR A 15 -16.48 -10.88 9.68
CA THR A 15 -17.17 -12.17 9.83
C THR A 15 -18.46 -11.99 10.63
N ARG A 16 -19.30 -13.03 10.72
CA ARG A 16 -20.51 -12.97 11.57
C ARG A 16 -20.18 -12.81 13.06
N ALA A 17 -19.09 -13.41 13.53
CA ALA A 17 -18.66 -13.31 14.92
C ALA A 17 -17.96 -11.97 15.21
N GLN A 18 -17.33 -11.38 14.20
CA GLN A 18 -16.64 -10.10 14.30
C GLN A 18 -16.93 -9.27 13.05
N PRO A 19 -18.07 -8.55 13.03
CA PRO A 19 -18.44 -7.70 11.89
C PRO A 19 -17.42 -6.56 11.71
N CYS A 20 -17.41 -5.98 10.51
CA CYS A 20 -16.62 -4.76 10.28
C CYS A 20 -17.36 -3.59 10.92
N GLU A 21 -16.74 -2.95 11.90
CA GLU A 21 -17.25 -1.73 12.53
C GLU A 21 -16.27 -0.58 12.26
N GLU A 22 -16.80 0.52 11.73
CA GLU A 22 -16.02 1.73 11.53
C GLU A 22 -15.63 2.33 12.86
N SER A 23 -14.35 2.69 13.01
CA SER A 23 -13.87 3.22 14.28
C SER A 23 -12.61 4.05 14.13
N SER A 24 -12.60 5.25 14.69
CA SER A 24 -11.46 6.16 14.66
C SER A 24 -10.67 6.15 15.97
N ASN A 25 -9.36 6.40 15.87
CA ASN A 25 -8.44 6.54 17.02
C ASN A 25 -8.39 5.34 18.00
N GLN A 26 -8.62 4.13 17.48
CA GLN A 26 -8.43 2.91 18.26
C GLN A 26 -6.94 2.73 18.56
N THR A 27 -6.60 2.44 19.80
CA THR A 27 -5.20 2.25 20.23
C THR A 27 -4.98 0.82 20.67
N ILE A 28 -4.15 0.07 19.93
CA ILE A 28 -3.65 -1.22 20.42
C ILE A 28 -2.41 -0.94 21.28
N HIS A 29 -2.63 -0.84 22.60
CA HIS A 29 -1.57 -0.54 23.57
C HIS A 29 -0.36 -1.49 23.48
N LYS A 30 -0.60 -2.77 23.19
CA LYS A 30 0.46 -3.78 23.06
C LYS A 30 1.41 -3.51 21.89
N LEU A 31 0.92 -2.89 20.82
CA LEU A 31 1.71 -2.54 19.64
C LEU A 31 2.11 -1.06 19.61
N GLY A 32 1.56 -0.22 20.50
CA GLY A 32 1.77 1.23 20.48
C GLY A 32 1.24 1.91 19.22
N LEU A 33 0.23 1.31 18.58
CA LEU A 33 -0.33 1.79 17.31
C LEU A 33 -1.72 2.37 17.53
N THR A 34 -1.92 3.58 17.02
CA THR A 34 -3.23 4.17 16.82
C THR A 34 -3.65 3.93 15.37
N TYR A 35 -4.86 3.40 15.18
CA TYR A 35 -5.37 3.06 13.86
C TYR A 35 -6.82 3.47 13.71
N ASN A 36 -7.20 3.66 12.46
CA ASN A 36 -8.58 3.88 12.04
C ASN A 36 -9.05 2.62 11.30
N THR A 37 -10.31 2.25 11.53
CA THR A 37 -10.97 1.14 10.85
C THR A 37 -12.00 1.73 9.90
N THR A 38 -11.85 1.43 8.62
CA THR A 38 -12.78 1.79 7.54
C THR A 38 -13.41 0.51 6.99
N CYS A 39 -14.71 0.54 6.71
CA CYS A 39 -15.44 -0.61 6.19
C CYS A 39 -15.97 -0.33 4.78
N CYS A 40 -16.11 -1.39 3.99
CA CYS A 40 -16.67 -1.31 2.64
C CYS A 40 -17.40 -2.62 2.31
N SER A 41 -18.35 -2.54 1.37
CA SER A 41 -19.32 -3.61 1.10
C SER A 41 -19.10 -4.32 -0.24
N GLU A 42 -18.17 -3.82 -1.06
CA GLU A 42 -17.85 -4.40 -2.37
C GLU A 42 -16.72 -5.43 -2.24
N ASP A 43 -16.71 -6.40 -3.15
CA ASP A 43 -15.64 -7.39 -3.20
C ASP A 43 -14.29 -6.71 -3.50
N ASN A 44 -13.26 -7.04 -2.72
CA ASN A 44 -11.90 -6.53 -2.85
C ASN A 44 -11.72 -5.00 -2.70
N CYS A 45 -12.70 -4.30 -2.12
CA CYS A 45 -12.60 -2.85 -1.86
C CYS A 45 -11.44 -2.48 -0.92
N ASN A 46 -11.02 -3.40 -0.05
CA ASN A 46 -9.89 -3.24 0.87
C ASN A 46 -8.53 -3.54 0.22
N SER A 47 -8.38 -3.25 -1.08
CA SER A 47 -7.14 -3.48 -1.81
C SER A 47 -6.01 -2.57 -1.29
N PRO A 48 -4.77 -3.07 -1.13
CA PRO A 48 -3.65 -2.22 -0.74
C PRO A 48 -3.41 -1.15 -1.80
N ALA A 49 -3.12 0.08 -1.35
CA ALA A 49 -2.76 1.16 -2.25
C ALA A 49 -1.59 0.74 -3.17
N PRO A 50 -1.61 1.11 -4.46
CA PRO A 50 -0.50 0.82 -5.36
C PRO A 50 0.80 1.35 -4.75
N ARG A 51 1.71 0.44 -4.42
CA ARG A 51 3.03 0.86 -3.96
C ARG A 51 3.76 1.45 -5.17
N PRO A 52 4.38 2.64 -5.06
CA PRO A 52 5.25 3.11 -6.13
C PRO A 52 6.30 2.03 -6.38
N THR A 53 6.49 1.68 -7.64
CA THR A 53 7.48 0.67 -8.08
C THR A 53 8.73 1.43 -8.54
N PRO A 54 9.66 1.82 -7.65
CA PRO A 54 10.76 2.72 -7.98
C PRO A 54 11.71 2.19 -9.06
N GLY A 55 11.65 0.90 -9.40
CA GLY A 55 12.50 0.30 -10.43
C GLY A 55 12.00 0.45 -11.87
N LEU A 56 10.69 0.64 -12.10
CA LEU A 56 10.12 0.62 -13.45
C LEU A 56 10.60 1.80 -14.31
N ALA A 57 10.71 2.98 -13.71
CA ALA A 57 11.24 4.16 -14.38
C ALA A 57 12.72 4.01 -14.77
N LEU A 58 13.52 3.41 -13.88
CA LEU A 58 14.95 3.20 -14.13
C LEU A 58 15.20 2.17 -15.23
N VAL A 59 14.43 1.06 -15.23
CA VAL A 59 14.48 0.04 -16.29
C VAL A 59 14.08 0.63 -17.64
N LEU A 60 13.03 1.46 -17.68
CA LEU A 60 12.58 2.11 -18.90
C LEU A 60 13.66 3.06 -19.45
N LEU A 61 14.24 3.91 -18.60
CA LEU A 61 15.29 4.86 -18.99
C LEU A 61 16.55 4.16 -19.51
N THR A 62 16.99 3.10 -18.85
CA THR A 62 18.17 2.33 -19.28
C THR A 62 17.92 1.57 -20.58
N SER A 63 16.70 1.07 -20.79
CA SER A 63 16.30 0.42 -22.04
C SER A 63 16.29 1.41 -23.21
N LEU A 64 15.72 2.59 -23.02
CA LEU A 64 15.69 3.67 -24.01
C LEU A 64 17.10 4.15 -24.37
N ALA A 65 17.96 4.35 -23.36
CA ALA A 65 19.34 4.74 -23.57
C ALA A 65 20.12 3.67 -24.36
N GLY A 66 19.97 2.39 -23.99
CA GLY A 66 20.60 1.27 -24.69
C GLY A 66 20.14 1.16 -26.15
N LEU A 67 18.84 1.31 -26.40
CA LEU A 67 18.29 1.29 -27.76
C LEU A 67 18.80 2.48 -28.60
N GLY A 68 18.86 3.67 -28.00
CA GLY A 68 19.39 4.87 -28.66
C GLY A 68 20.87 4.74 -29.04
N LEU A 69 21.70 4.17 -28.15
CA LEU A 69 23.10 3.87 -28.44
C LEU A 69 23.26 2.83 -29.56
N TRP A 70 22.42 1.79 -29.58
CA TRP A 70 22.45 0.76 -30.62
C TRP A 70 22.09 1.31 -32.00
N LEU A 71 21.12 2.23 -32.08
CA LEU A 71 20.71 2.87 -33.33
C LEU A 71 21.72 3.89 -33.87
N LEU A 72 22.66 4.36 -33.04
CA LEU A 72 23.71 5.30 -33.43
C LEU A 72 24.98 4.63 -33.96
N GLN A 73 25.04 3.29 -33.95
CA GLN A 73 26.18 2.47 -34.36
C GLN A 73 26.04 2.01 -35.81
#